data_AF-A0AAE4HU23-F1
#
_entry.id   AF-A0AAE4HU23-F1
#
_cell.length_a   1.000
_cell.length_b   1.000
_cell.length_c   1.000
_cell.angle_alpha   90.00
_cell.angle_beta   90.00
_cell.angle_gamma   90.00
#
_symmetry.space_group_name_H-M   'P 1'
#
loop_
_entity.id
_entity.type
_entity.pdbx_description
1 polymer ?
#
loop_
_entity_poly.entity_id
_entity_poly.type
_entity_poly.pdbx_seq_one_letter_code
_entity_poly.pdbx_strand_id
1 'polypeptide(L)'
;MWLKEMRERTFKPHNSMTVAEADVPNERLDEYIGEDGYYSMVFDFSYTDIDVPETGEWFKDSQWTWTDMRTNIFTNQLVTQDKGWGALYLENHDQPRSINKYIPEEWINDYSKKMLATLFMLLRGTPFIYQGQELGMTNIEMASLEDFDDVATHSQYKRALEYGLAPEQALKAVNKRSRNNSRTPMQWNTQKNARFSTSDNVWLKVNPNYPELNAEAQLTNQQSVFNYYHQLIKLRKNSVYKDVLIYGQFLPVKDKNEHILLYERQLEDKIVLVILNVTATEQEYYVDEQYQQVLINNYEDVLLDQSRKLRLRPFESIVLANYGGQL
;
A
#
# COMPACT_ATOMS: atom_id res chain seq x y z
N MET A 1 -3.33 30.04 11.87
CA MET A 1 -2.63 30.78 12.95
C MET A 1 -1.88 29.84 13.90
N TRP A 2 -2.54 28.87 14.54
CA TRP A 2 -1.89 27.92 15.49
C TRP A 2 -0.86 26.98 14.85
N LEU A 3 -1.16 26.35 13.70
CA LEU A 3 -0.25 25.41 13.03
C LEU A 3 1.05 26.09 12.54
N LYS A 4 0.92 27.32 12.04
CA LYS A 4 2.08 28.14 11.66
C LYS A 4 2.97 28.45 12.88
N GLU A 5 2.37 28.86 14.00
CA GLU A 5 3.12 29.10 15.24
C GLU A 5 3.81 27.83 15.76
N MET A 6 3.11 26.69 15.72
CA MET A 6 3.67 25.39 16.08
C MET A 6 4.91 25.07 15.23
N ARG A 7 4.82 25.18 13.89
CA ARG A 7 5.96 24.98 12.98
C ARG A 7 7.15 25.87 13.36
N GLU A 8 6.93 27.17 13.49
CA GLU A 8 8.02 28.13 13.73
C GLU A 8 8.67 27.99 15.10
N ARG A 9 7.91 27.59 16.13
CA ARG A 9 8.41 27.50 17.52
C ARG A 9 8.86 26.10 17.95
N THR A 10 8.58 25.06 17.16
CA THR A 10 8.93 23.68 17.53
C THR A 10 9.70 22.96 16.43
N PHE A 11 9.09 22.59 15.31
CA PHE A 11 9.69 21.68 14.34
C PHE A 11 10.78 22.32 13.47
N LYS A 12 10.57 23.56 13.03
CA LYS A 12 11.47 24.26 12.09
C LYS A 12 12.86 24.54 12.67
N PRO A 13 13.02 25.00 13.93
CA PRO A 13 14.34 25.18 14.55
C PRO A 13 15.18 23.90 14.66
N HIS A 14 14.55 22.72 14.57
CA HIS A 14 15.21 21.43 14.74
C HIS A 14 15.40 20.64 13.44
N ASN A 15 15.10 21.24 12.28
CA ASN A 15 15.16 20.56 10.98
C ASN A 15 14.44 19.19 11.00
N SER A 16 13.29 19.14 11.67
CA SER A 16 12.53 17.90 11.87
C SER A 16 11.72 17.55 10.62
N MET A 17 11.61 16.26 10.31
CA MET A 17 10.58 15.76 9.40
C MET A 17 9.25 15.68 10.16
N THR A 18 8.18 16.21 9.56
CA THR A 18 6.84 16.16 10.15
C THR A 18 5.82 15.62 9.15
N VAL A 19 4.94 14.76 9.63
CA VAL A 19 3.82 14.21 8.87
C VAL A 19 2.54 14.45 9.66
N ALA A 20 1.51 14.94 9.00
CA ALA A 20 0.19 15.11 9.61
C ALA A 20 -0.77 14.00 9.17
N GLU A 21 -1.45 13.43 10.15
CA GLU A 21 -2.66 12.64 9.94
C GLU A 21 -3.85 13.61 9.91
N ALA A 22 -4.23 14.05 8.70
CA ALA A 22 -5.32 15.00 8.52
C ALA A 22 -5.96 14.80 7.15
N ASP A 23 -7.28 14.79 7.10
CA ASP A 23 -8.03 14.87 5.85
C ASP A 23 -8.07 16.33 5.37
N VAL A 24 -7.15 16.66 4.46
CA VAL A 24 -6.93 18.01 3.96
C VAL A 24 -7.48 18.10 2.54
N PRO A 25 -8.48 18.97 2.28
CA PRO A 25 -8.97 19.20 0.92
C PRO A 25 -7.85 19.68 -0.01
N ASN A 26 -7.87 19.21 -1.27
CA ASN A 26 -6.82 19.49 -2.26
C ASN A 26 -6.55 21.00 -2.44
N GLU A 27 -7.59 21.83 -2.37
CA GLU A 27 -7.51 23.28 -2.54
C GLU A 27 -6.82 24.02 -1.38
N ARG A 28 -6.58 23.35 -0.25
CA ARG A 28 -5.86 23.89 0.91
C ARG A 28 -4.53 23.19 1.17
N LEU A 29 -4.16 22.21 0.34
CA LEU A 29 -3.02 21.35 0.62
C LEU A 29 -1.69 22.12 0.66
N ASP A 30 -1.57 23.21 -0.10
CA ASP A 30 -0.42 24.14 -0.10
C ASP A 30 -0.22 24.88 1.23
N GLU A 31 -1.27 25.03 2.05
CA GLU A 31 -1.10 25.51 3.42
C GLU A 31 -0.38 24.48 4.31
N TYR A 32 -0.57 23.19 4.03
CA TYR A 32 -0.12 22.09 4.88
C TYR A 32 1.24 21.52 4.49
N ILE A 33 1.56 21.46 3.19
CA ILE A 33 2.82 20.89 2.68
C ILE A 33 3.53 21.88 1.75
N GLY A 34 4.78 21.58 1.39
CA GLY A 34 5.61 22.43 0.55
C GLY A 34 6.61 23.25 1.36
N GLU A 35 7.33 24.16 0.70
CA GLU A 35 8.43 24.93 1.32
C GLU A 35 7.98 25.72 2.56
N ASP A 36 6.79 26.33 2.50
CA ASP A 36 6.19 27.12 3.57
C ASP A 36 5.02 26.43 4.29
N GLY A 37 4.74 25.17 3.96
CA GLY A 37 3.66 24.39 4.56
C GLY A 37 3.84 24.15 6.06
N TYR A 38 2.73 23.91 6.77
CA TYR A 38 2.74 23.62 8.21
C TYR A 38 3.54 22.35 8.57
N TYR A 39 3.55 21.36 7.68
CA TYR A 39 4.18 20.04 7.83
C TYR A 39 5.05 19.69 6.61
N SER A 40 5.90 18.67 6.72
CA SER A 40 6.65 18.16 5.57
C SER A 40 5.76 17.38 4.59
N MET A 41 4.75 16.68 5.10
CA MET A 41 3.83 15.84 4.33
C MET A 41 2.52 15.59 5.09
N VAL A 42 1.50 15.11 4.39
CA VAL A 42 0.18 14.75 4.92
C VAL A 42 -0.22 13.37 4.40
N PHE A 43 -0.88 12.56 5.23
CA PHE A 43 -1.48 11.29 4.79
C PHE A 43 -2.77 11.52 3.99
N ASP A 44 -2.92 10.76 2.90
CA ASP A 44 -4.10 10.80 2.05
C ASP A 44 -5.05 9.65 2.37
N PHE A 45 -6.33 9.97 2.57
CA PHE A 45 -7.34 8.97 2.93
C PHE A 45 -8.17 8.50 1.72
N SER A 46 -8.04 9.14 0.55
CA SER A 46 -8.93 8.94 -0.60
C SER A 46 -8.90 7.51 -1.15
N TYR A 47 -7.74 6.86 -1.12
CA TYR A 47 -7.58 5.47 -1.56
C TYR A 47 -7.46 4.47 -0.40
N THR A 48 -7.26 4.93 0.84
CA THR A 48 -7.24 4.04 2.01
C THR A 48 -8.61 3.83 2.62
N ASP A 49 -9.53 4.78 2.51
CA ASP A 49 -10.94 4.63 2.94
C ASP A 49 -11.88 4.35 1.76
N ILE A 50 -11.33 3.99 0.59
CA ILE A 50 -12.09 3.67 -0.62
C ILE A 50 -13.14 2.56 -0.42
N ASP A 51 -12.92 1.68 0.57
CA ASP A 51 -13.79 0.57 0.93
C ASP A 51 -14.91 0.97 1.91
N VAL A 52 -15.00 2.24 2.29
CA VAL A 52 -15.98 2.77 3.25
C VAL A 52 -16.80 3.87 2.59
N PRO A 53 -18.15 3.79 2.57
CA PRO A 53 -18.98 4.87 2.06
C PRO A 53 -18.90 6.10 2.98
N GLU A 54 -19.28 7.29 2.48
CA GLU A 54 -19.28 8.54 3.24
C GLU A 54 -20.04 8.47 4.58
N THR A 55 -21.02 7.56 4.69
CA THR A 55 -21.77 7.34 5.94
C THR A 55 -20.95 6.64 7.05
N GLY A 56 -19.75 6.16 6.73
CA GLY A 56 -18.86 5.45 7.64
C GLY A 56 -19.32 4.03 8.00
N GLU A 57 -20.20 3.42 7.20
CA GLU A 57 -20.82 2.12 7.48
C GLU A 57 -20.01 0.96 6.91
N TRP A 58 -19.34 0.20 7.78
CA TRP A 58 -18.44 -0.88 7.32
C TRP A 58 -19.17 -2.06 6.68
N PHE A 59 -20.46 -2.20 6.97
CA PHE A 59 -21.30 -3.27 6.41
C PHE A 59 -21.92 -2.93 5.06
N LYS A 60 -21.73 -1.69 4.58
CA LYS A 60 -22.15 -1.28 3.24
C LYS A 60 -20.96 -1.36 2.31
N ASP A 61 -21.15 -2.08 1.21
CA ASP A 61 -20.15 -2.16 0.16
C ASP A 61 -20.08 -0.83 -0.61
N SER A 62 -18.89 -0.24 -0.71
CA SER A 62 -18.67 0.99 -1.47
C SER A 62 -18.65 0.76 -2.98
N GLN A 63 -18.63 -0.51 -3.45
CA GLN A 63 -18.62 -0.89 -4.87
C GLN A 63 -17.46 -0.25 -5.67
N TRP A 64 -16.36 0.06 -4.99
CA TRP A 64 -15.19 0.67 -5.63
C TRP A 64 -14.53 -0.30 -6.63
N THR A 65 -13.85 0.27 -7.61
CA THR A 65 -13.13 -0.46 -8.65
C THR A 65 -11.65 -0.09 -8.70
N TRP A 66 -10.82 -0.91 -9.35
CA TRP A 66 -9.42 -0.54 -9.60
C TRP A 66 -9.28 0.73 -10.45
N THR A 67 -10.28 1.09 -11.24
CA THR A 67 -10.34 2.38 -11.95
C THR A 67 -10.49 3.55 -10.97
N ASP A 68 -11.30 3.40 -9.91
CA ASP A 68 -11.43 4.39 -8.84
C ASP A 68 -10.13 4.50 -8.03
N MET A 69 -9.53 3.35 -7.66
CA MET A 69 -8.24 3.28 -6.97
C MET A 69 -7.14 4.00 -7.75
N ARG A 70 -7.03 3.72 -9.06
CA ARG A 70 -6.10 4.42 -9.97
C ARG A 70 -6.37 5.92 -9.98
N THR A 71 -7.63 6.33 -10.08
CA THR A 71 -8.02 7.76 -10.12
C THR A 71 -7.61 8.48 -8.84
N ASN A 72 -7.87 7.88 -7.67
CA ASN A 72 -7.53 8.46 -6.38
C ASN A 72 -6.01 8.57 -6.18
N ILE A 73 -5.27 7.50 -6.47
CA ILE A 73 -3.80 7.52 -6.40
C ILE A 73 -3.22 8.56 -7.36
N PHE A 74 -3.66 8.58 -8.62
CA PHE A 74 -3.08 9.48 -9.63
C PHE A 74 -3.41 10.94 -9.34
N THR A 75 -4.62 11.21 -8.86
CA THR A 75 -5.01 12.54 -8.40
C THR A 75 -4.13 12.97 -7.23
N ASN A 76 -3.97 12.12 -6.20
CA ASN A 76 -3.09 12.41 -5.07
C ASN A 76 -1.64 12.67 -5.52
N GLN A 77 -1.10 11.87 -6.44
CA GLN A 77 0.25 12.06 -6.96
C GLN A 77 0.42 13.39 -7.70
N LEU A 78 -0.53 13.77 -8.55
CA LEU A 78 -0.49 15.03 -9.28
C LEU A 78 -0.63 16.24 -8.35
N VAL A 79 -1.56 16.17 -7.38
CA VAL A 79 -1.80 17.27 -6.43
C VAL A 79 -0.60 17.43 -5.48
N THR A 80 -0.12 16.34 -4.86
CA THR A 80 1.05 16.41 -3.97
C THR A 80 2.33 16.78 -4.72
N GLN A 81 2.45 16.44 -6.01
CA GLN A 81 3.56 16.91 -6.85
C GLN A 81 3.53 18.42 -7.06
N ASP A 82 2.36 18.99 -7.32
CA ASP A 82 2.20 20.44 -7.51
C ASP A 82 2.41 21.21 -6.19
N LYS A 83 1.93 20.66 -5.07
CA LYS A 83 1.90 21.37 -3.78
C LYS A 83 3.07 21.08 -2.85
N GLY A 84 3.75 19.94 -2.98
CA GLY A 84 4.87 19.59 -2.11
C GLY A 84 5.30 18.12 -2.16
N TRP A 85 5.07 17.40 -1.06
CA TRP A 85 5.54 16.02 -0.86
C TRP A 85 4.48 15.14 -0.19
N GLY A 86 4.20 13.99 -0.79
CA GLY A 86 3.19 13.03 -0.29
C GLY A 86 3.74 12.06 0.75
N ALA A 87 2.91 11.69 1.73
CA ALA A 87 3.12 10.54 2.60
C ALA A 87 2.33 9.35 2.04
N LEU A 88 3.05 8.31 1.61
CA LEU A 88 2.46 7.15 0.93
C LEU A 88 2.30 6.02 1.94
N TYR A 89 1.11 5.46 2.06
CA TYR A 89 0.86 4.32 2.94
C TYR A 89 -0.32 3.50 2.42
N LEU A 90 -0.31 2.20 2.70
CA LEU A 90 -1.46 1.33 2.46
C LEU A 90 -2.01 0.72 3.77
N GLU A 91 -1.17 0.68 4.80
CA GLU A 91 -1.50 0.10 6.10
C GLU A 91 -1.10 1.05 7.22
N ASN A 92 -1.89 1.01 8.29
CA ASN A 92 -1.55 1.55 9.59
C ASN A 92 -2.36 0.75 10.64
N HIS A 93 -2.37 1.21 11.88
CA HIS A 93 -3.07 0.54 12.98
C HIS A 93 -4.60 0.74 12.98
N ASP A 94 -5.14 1.56 12.08
CA ASP A 94 -6.56 1.90 11.94
C ASP A 94 -7.19 1.37 10.63
N GLN A 95 -6.37 0.83 9.73
CA GLN A 95 -6.78 0.20 8.47
C GLN A 95 -6.63 -1.33 8.59
N PRO A 96 -7.50 -2.16 7.97
CA PRO A 96 -7.23 -3.59 7.84
C PRO A 96 -6.00 -3.82 6.95
N ARG A 97 -5.51 -5.07 6.89
CA ARG A 97 -4.36 -5.40 6.05
C ARG A 97 -4.66 -5.11 4.59
N SER A 98 -3.74 -4.43 3.92
CA SER A 98 -3.92 -3.91 2.56
C SER A 98 -4.24 -5.03 1.57
N ILE A 99 -3.61 -6.18 1.74
CA ILE A 99 -3.84 -7.35 0.89
C ILE A 99 -5.28 -7.84 0.97
N ASN A 100 -5.90 -7.86 2.15
CA ASN A 100 -7.30 -8.26 2.32
C ASN A 100 -8.30 -7.16 1.91
N LYS A 101 -7.86 -5.89 1.92
CA LYS A 101 -8.70 -4.76 1.50
C LYS A 101 -8.83 -4.70 -0.03
N TYR A 102 -7.70 -4.79 -0.72
CA TYR A 102 -7.63 -4.47 -2.15
C TYR A 102 -7.70 -5.70 -3.06
N ILE A 103 -7.42 -6.89 -2.54
CA ILE A 103 -7.38 -8.13 -3.32
C ILE A 103 -8.44 -9.09 -2.75
N PRO A 104 -9.35 -9.62 -3.61
CA PRO A 104 -10.25 -10.70 -3.23
C PRO A 104 -9.51 -11.89 -2.63
N GLU A 105 -10.12 -12.55 -1.65
CA GLU A 105 -9.49 -13.57 -0.82
C GLU A 105 -8.86 -14.70 -1.64
N GLU A 106 -9.55 -15.17 -2.68
CA GLU A 106 -9.10 -16.21 -3.60
C GLU A 106 -7.87 -15.81 -4.44
N TRP A 107 -7.54 -14.53 -4.50
CA TRP A 107 -6.44 -13.96 -5.29
C TRP A 107 -5.27 -13.51 -4.42
N ILE A 108 -5.36 -13.69 -3.09
CA ILE A 108 -4.28 -13.36 -2.16
C ILE A 108 -3.16 -14.40 -2.30
N ASN A 109 -2.01 -13.96 -2.80
CA ASN A 109 -0.79 -14.75 -2.93
C ASN A 109 0.43 -13.81 -2.94
N ASP A 110 1.63 -14.39 -3.07
CA ASP A 110 2.87 -13.60 -3.07
C ASP A 110 2.96 -12.62 -4.25
N TYR A 111 2.39 -12.94 -5.42
CA TYR A 111 2.41 -12.05 -6.58
C TYR A 111 1.52 -10.82 -6.34
N SER A 112 0.30 -10.99 -5.82
CA SER A 112 -0.59 -9.86 -5.50
C SER A 112 -0.06 -8.99 -4.37
N LYS A 113 0.58 -9.59 -3.34
CA LYS A 113 1.30 -8.85 -2.29
C LYS A 113 2.44 -7.99 -2.85
N LYS A 114 3.26 -8.57 -3.73
CA LYS A 114 4.38 -7.86 -4.37
C LYS A 114 3.91 -6.81 -5.37
N MET A 115 2.81 -7.03 -6.08
CA MET A 115 2.20 -6.04 -6.97
C MET A 115 1.79 -4.79 -6.20
N LEU A 116 1.07 -4.95 -5.08
CA LEU A 116 0.76 -3.84 -4.18
C LEU A 116 2.04 -3.15 -3.69
N ALA A 117 3.07 -3.93 -3.35
CA ALA A 117 4.36 -3.41 -2.93
C ALA A 117 5.01 -2.51 -3.98
N THR A 118 5.06 -2.96 -5.24
CA THR A 118 5.59 -2.22 -6.37
C THR A 118 4.80 -0.94 -6.63
N LEU A 119 3.46 -1.03 -6.59
CA LEU A 119 2.59 0.15 -6.72
C LEU A 119 3.01 1.23 -5.74
N PHE A 120 3.00 0.94 -4.44
CA PHE A 120 3.12 1.98 -3.44
C PHE A 120 4.57 2.47 -3.25
N MET A 121 5.59 1.59 -3.36
CA MET A 121 6.99 1.96 -3.09
C MET A 121 7.60 2.87 -4.15
N LEU A 122 7.06 2.86 -5.37
CA LEU A 122 7.64 3.55 -6.53
C LEU A 122 6.89 4.82 -6.94
N LEU A 123 5.81 5.16 -6.22
CA LEU A 123 5.18 6.49 -6.28
C LEU A 123 6.13 7.60 -5.78
N ARG A 124 5.82 8.84 -6.14
CA ARG A 124 6.52 10.04 -5.65
C ARG A 124 6.04 10.35 -4.24
N GLY A 125 6.98 10.44 -3.29
CA GLY A 125 6.69 10.69 -1.89
C GLY A 125 7.57 9.89 -0.93
N THR A 126 7.19 9.86 0.34
CA THR A 126 7.83 9.04 1.37
C THR A 126 6.95 7.84 1.69
N PRO A 127 7.36 6.60 1.34
CA PRO A 127 6.62 5.40 1.70
C PRO A 127 6.75 5.07 3.19
N PHE A 128 5.61 4.74 3.81
CA PHE A 128 5.49 4.20 5.16
C PHE A 128 5.07 2.74 5.07
N ILE A 129 5.86 1.85 5.68
CA ILE A 129 5.58 0.42 5.76
C ILE A 129 5.14 0.14 7.19
N TYR A 130 3.95 -0.44 7.35
CA TYR A 130 3.43 -0.82 8.65
C TYR A 130 3.89 -2.23 9.05
N GLN A 131 4.07 -2.49 10.35
CA GLN A 131 4.61 -3.76 10.84
C GLN A 131 3.82 -4.97 10.34
N GLY A 132 4.49 -5.89 9.65
CA GLY A 132 3.89 -7.10 9.08
C GLY A 132 3.42 -6.94 7.64
N GLN A 133 3.32 -5.72 7.11
CA GLN A 133 3.00 -5.47 5.70
C GLN A 133 4.09 -6.07 4.79
N GLU A 134 5.36 -5.97 5.21
CA GLU A 134 6.51 -6.55 4.53
C GLU A 134 6.53 -8.09 4.54
N LEU A 135 5.82 -8.71 5.49
CA LEU A 135 5.60 -10.16 5.50
C LEU A 135 4.37 -10.55 4.66
N GLY A 136 3.52 -9.58 4.32
CA GLY A 136 2.21 -9.81 3.77
C GLY A 136 1.24 -10.44 4.76
N MET A 137 1.31 -10.03 6.04
CA MET A 137 0.34 -10.41 7.07
C MET A 137 -1.08 -10.09 6.62
N THR A 138 -2.02 -10.96 6.98
CA THR A 138 -3.43 -10.88 6.56
C THR A 138 -4.33 -10.54 7.74
N ASN A 139 -5.56 -10.15 7.42
CA ASN A 139 -6.66 -10.09 8.39
C ASN A 139 -6.79 -11.42 9.14
N ILE A 140 -7.38 -11.35 10.33
CA ILE A 140 -7.70 -12.50 11.17
C ILE A 140 -9.22 -12.67 11.20
N GLU A 141 -9.69 -13.90 11.08
CA GLU A 141 -11.09 -14.21 11.31
C GLU A 141 -11.33 -14.46 12.80
N MET A 142 -12.15 -13.61 13.41
CA MET A 142 -12.63 -13.71 14.78
C MET A 142 -13.99 -14.40 14.82
N ALA A 143 -14.15 -15.34 15.74
CA ALA A 143 -15.32 -16.21 15.82
C ALA A 143 -16.52 -15.51 16.48
N SER A 144 -16.28 -14.49 17.29
CA SER A 144 -17.33 -13.73 17.97
C SER A 144 -16.92 -12.27 18.20
N LEU A 145 -17.88 -11.45 18.63
CA LEU A 145 -17.62 -10.03 18.89
C LEU A 145 -16.67 -9.82 20.07
N GLU A 146 -16.69 -10.73 21.04
CA GLU A 146 -15.86 -10.70 22.25
C GLU A 146 -14.37 -10.90 21.96
N ASP A 147 -14.04 -11.45 20.79
CA ASP A 147 -12.65 -11.58 20.33
C ASP A 147 -12.06 -10.25 19.84
N PHE A 148 -12.90 -9.23 19.61
CA PHE A 148 -12.47 -7.89 19.24
C PHE A 148 -12.34 -6.99 20.48
N ASP A 149 -11.25 -6.24 20.54
CA ASP A 149 -10.98 -5.25 21.59
C ASP A 149 -11.41 -3.84 21.16
N ASP A 150 -11.52 -3.58 19.86
CA ASP A 150 -11.72 -2.23 19.31
C ASP A 150 -13.16 -1.71 19.46
N VAL A 151 -13.33 -0.60 20.19
CA VAL A 151 -14.65 0.02 20.45
C VAL A 151 -15.40 0.43 19.18
N ALA A 152 -14.70 0.84 18.12
CA ALA A 152 -15.33 1.19 16.85
C ALA A 152 -15.93 -0.07 16.18
N THR A 153 -15.24 -1.21 16.29
CA THR A 153 -15.73 -2.51 15.83
C THR A 153 -17.03 -2.91 16.53
N HIS A 154 -17.09 -2.80 17.85
CA HIS A 154 -18.33 -3.04 18.62
C HIS A 154 -19.47 -2.11 18.19
N SER A 155 -19.17 -0.83 17.96
CA SER A 155 -20.15 0.16 17.50
C SER A 155 -20.66 -0.15 16.09
N GLN A 156 -19.79 -0.58 15.18
CA GLN A 156 -20.14 -0.94 13.80
C GLN A 156 -20.96 -2.21 13.72
N TYR A 157 -20.64 -3.21 14.55
CA TYR A 157 -21.45 -4.41 14.70
C TYR A 157 -22.88 -4.06 15.15
N LYS A 158 -23.01 -3.22 16.18
CA LYS A 158 -24.32 -2.76 16.67
C LYS A 158 -25.10 -2.00 15.60
N ARG A 159 -24.44 -1.08 14.89
CA ARG A 159 -25.04 -0.31 13.78
C ARG A 159 -25.54 -1.23 12.66
N ALA A 160 -24.81 -2.28 12.34
CA ALA A 160 -25.23 -3.30 11.36
C ALA A 160 -26.49 -4.05 11.80
N LEU A 161 -26.61 -4.40 13.08
CA LEU A 161 -27.82 -5.03 13.63
C LEU A 161 -29.02 -4.08 13.61
N GLU A 162 -28.82 -2.82 13.99
CA GLU A 162 -29.86 -1.78 13.96
C GLU A 162 -30.34 -1.49 12.52
N TYR A 163 -29.45 -1.64 11.53
CA TYR A 163 -29.79 -1.58 10.11
C TYR A 163 -30.62 -2.78 9.64
N GLY A 164 -30.65 -3.88 10.41
CA GLY A 164 -31.43 -5.09 10.12
C GLY A 164 -30.63 -6.26 9.55
N LEU A 165 -29.29 -6.23 9.61
CA LEU A 165 -28.48 -7.38 9.23
C LEU A 165 -28.57 -8.51 10.27
N ALA A 166 -28.47 -9.75 9.79
CA ALA A 166 -28.32 -10.90 10.67
C ALA A 166 -26.98 -10.83 11.43
N PRO A 167 -26.89 -11.36 12.66
CA PRO A 167 -25.65 -11.37 13.46
C PRO A 167 -24.42 -11.90 12.72
N GLU A 168 -24.58 -12.93 11.89
CA GLU A 168 -23.51 -13.51 11.07
C GLU A 168 -23.00 -12.53 10.00
N GLN A 169 -23.91 -11.82 9.33
CA GLN A 169 -23.56 -10.82 8.33
C GLN A 169 -22.88 -9.61 8.97
N ALA A 170 -23.36 -9.16 10.13
CA ALA A 170 -22.72 -8.12 10.91
C ALA A 170 -21.31 -8.53 11.35
N LEU A 171 -21.13 -9.78 11.81
CA LEU A 171 -19.83 -10.33 12.21
C LEU A 171 -18.87 -10.41 11.01
N LYS A 172 -19.36 -10.84 9.84
CA LYS A 172 -18.58 -10.87 8.61
C LYS A 172 -18.11 -9.47 8.18
N ALA A 173 -18.99 -8.47 8.27
CA ALA A 173 -18.64 -7.09 7.95
C ALA A 173 -17.52 -6.55 8.85
N VAL A 174 -17.61 -6.78 10.17
CA VAL A 174 -16.56 -6.34 11.09
C VAL A 174 -15.27 -7.14 10.95
N ASN A 175 -15.33 -8.44 10.66
CA ASN A 175 -14.15 -9.25 10.34
C ASN A 175 -13.39 -8.69 9.12
N LYS A 176 -14.11 -8.23 8.09
CA LYS A 176 -13.49 -7.63 6.91
C LYS A 176 -12.75 -6.32 7.24
N ARG A 177 -13.32 -5.45 8.09
CA ARG A 177 -12.86 -4.05 8.22
C ARG A 177 -12.23 -3.67 9.55
N SER A 178 -12.41 -4.45 10.61
CA SER A 178 -11.96 -4.10 11.96
C SER A 178 -10.51 -3.65 11.98
N ARG A 179 -10.24 -2.60 12.76
CA ARG A 179 -8.88 -2.10 13.01
C ARG A 179 -8.02 -3.13 13.71
N ASN A 180 -8.63 -4.08 14.45
CA ASN A 180 -7.88 -5.15 15.12
C ASN A 180 -7.14 -6.06 14.13
N ASN A 181 -7.56 -6.13 12.86
CA ASN A 181 -6.86 -6.90 11.83
C ASN A 181 -5.38 -6.52 11.67
N SER A 182 -5.06 -5.23 11.85
CA SER A 182 -3.68 -4.72 11.78
C SER A 182 -3.04 -4.54 13.16
N ARG A 183 -3.73 -4.94 14.23
CA ARG A 183 -3.23 -4.85 15.61
C ARG A 183 -2.89 -6.23 16.21
N THR A 184 -3.15 -7.31 15.48
CA THR A 184 -2.74 -8.65 15.90
C THR A 184 -1.22 -8.68 16.13
N PRO A 185 -0.74 -9.48 17.10
CA PRO A 185 0.67 -9.63 17.37
C PRO A 185 1.52 -9.92 16.12
N MET A 186 2.68 -9.26 16.04
CA MET A 186 3.65 -9.50 14.97
C MET A 186 4.09 -10.97 14.94
N GLN A 187 4.18 -11.53 13.75
CA GLN A 187 4.47 -12.95 13.52
C GLN A 187 5.97 -13.19 13.34
N TRP A 188 6.73 -13.37 14.43
CA TRP A 188 8.20 -13.46 14.36
C TRP A 188 8.69 -14.83 13.88
N ASN A 189 8.18 -15.91 14.44
CA ASN A 189 8.57 -17.27 14.06
C ASN A 189 7.45 -18.29 14.40
N THR A 190 7.74 -19.58 14.34
CA THR A 190 6.80 -20.69 14.56
C THR A 190 6.57 -21.07 16.02
N GLN A 191 7.22 -20.41 16.98
CA GLN A 191 7.05 -20.70 18.40
C GLN A 191 5.73 -20.12 18.92
N LYS A 192 5.33 -20.54 20.14
CA LYS A 192 4.12 -20.07 20.84
C LYS A 192 3.90 -18.56 20.66
N ASN A 193 2.67 -18.18 20.30
CA ASN A 193 2.25 -16.80 20.02
C ASN A 193 3.12 -16.11 18.96
N ALA A 194 3.58 -16.85 17.95
CA ALA A 194 4.56 -16.40 16.96
C ALA A 194 5.81 -15.74 17.56
N ARG A 195 6.21 -16.17 18.77
CA ARG A 195 7.28 -15.60 19.60
C ARG A 195 7.07 -14.15 20.07
N PHE A 196 5.93 -13.54 19.80
CA PHE A 196 5.56 -12.22 20.32
C PHE A 196 5.60 -12.16 21.85
N SER A 197 5.13 -13.21 22.52
CA SER A 197 5.12 -13.31 23.98
C SER A 197 5.25 -14.75 24.46
N THR A 198 5.95 -14.96 25.57
CA THR A 198 6.03 -16.26 26.24
C THR A 198 4.83 -16.54 27.15
N SER A 199 4.06 -15.50 27.49
CA SER A 199 2.82 -15.60 28.29
C SER A 199 1.81 -16.54 27.63
N ASP A 200 0.94 -17.17 28.43
CA ASP A 200 -0.21 -17.91 27.90
C ASP A 200 -1.24 -16.98 27.26
N ASN A 201 -1.36 -15.76 27.78
CA ASN A 201 -2.33 -14.78 27.31
C ASN A 201 -1.63 -13.60 26.64
N VAL A 202 -2.14 -13.23 25.47
CA VAL A 202 -1.82 -12.01 24.72
C VAL A 202 -3.09 -11.16 24.62
N TRP A 203 -2.93 -9.83 24.56
CA TRP A 203 -4.04 -8.88 24.58
C TRP A 203 -4.97 -9.02 23.36
N LEU A 204 -4.45 -9.50 22.24
CA LEU A 204 -5.20 -9.91 21.04
C LEU A 204 -4.67 -11.25 20.53
N LYS A 205 -5.55 -12.05 19.93
CA LYS A 205 -5.19 -13.34 19.32
C LYS A 205 -4.12 -13.15 18.24
N VAL A 206 -3.14 -14.05 18.22
CA VAL A 206 -2.19 -14.17 17.11
C VAL A 206 -2.92 -14.82 15.93
N ASN A 207 -2.67 -14.34 14.71
CA ASN A 207 -3.27 -14.95 13.53
C ASN A 207 -2.83 -16.43 13.43
N PRO A 208 -3.75 -17.39 13.32
CA PRO A 208 -3.40 -18.82 13.28
C PRO A 208 -2.49 -19.21 12.12
N ASN A 209 -2.35 -18.38 11.09
CA ASN A 209 -1.44 -18.62 9.95
C ASN A 209 0.06 -18.40 10.27
N TYR A 210 0.42 -17.96 11.48
CA TYR A 210 1.81 -17.67 11.84
C TYR A 210 2.82 -18.83 11.66
N PRO A 211 2.46 -20.13 11.74
CA PRO A 211 3.41 -21.20 11.47
C PRO A 211 3.93 -21.19 10.03
N GLU A 212 3.14 -20.67 9.07
CA GLU A 212 3.48 -20.59 7.65
C GLU A 212 3.98 -19.18 7.28
N LEU A 213 3.35 -18.15 7.85
CA LEU A 213 3.65 -16.76 7.56
C LEU A 213 4.34 -16.10 8.76
N ASN A 214 5.66 -15.99 8.74
CA ASN A 214 6.41 -15.33 9.81
C ASN A 214 7.73 -14.74 9.32
N ALA A 215 8.33 -13.86 10.11
CA ALA A 215 9.57 -13.17 9.76
C ALA A 215 10.74 -14.13 9.50
N GLU A 216 10.91 -15.19 10.29
CA GLU A 216 11.98 -16.18 10.11
C GLU A 216 11.88 -16.90 8.75
N ALA A 217 10.68 -17.34 8.37
CA ALA A 217 10.42 -17.97 7.07
C ALA A 217 10.61 -16.98 5.91
N GLN A 218 10.11 -15.74 6.06
CA GLN A 218 10.22 -14.71 5.01
C GLN A 218 11.67 -14.24 4.83
N LEU A 219 12.47 -14.16 5.90
CA LEU A 219 13.87 -13.75 5.82
C LEU A 219 14.72 -14.74 5.02
N THR A 220 14.48 -16.05 5.19
CA THR A 220 15.28 -17.12 4.58
C THR A 220 14.89 -17.42 3.13
N ASN A 221 13.63 -17.18 2.74
CA ASN A 221 13.16 -17.35 1.37
C ASN A 221 13.50 -16.13 0.50
N GLN A 222 14.40 -16.26 -0.47
CA GLN A 222 14.82 -15.16 -1.36
C GLN A 222 13.68 -14.59 -2.22
N GLN A 223 12.67 -15.40 -2.52
CA GLN A 223 11.48 -15.00 -3.28
C GLN A 223 10.36 -14.51 -2.37
N SER A 224 10.58 -14.32 -1.07
CA SER A 224 9.56 -13.85 -0.13
C SER A 224 9.11 -12.43 -0.41
N VAL A 225 7.97 -12.06 0.18
CA VAL A 225 7.47 -10.67 0.16
C VAL A 225 8.47 -9.76 0.88
N PHE A 226 9.02 -10.21 2.01
CA PHE A 226 10.01 -9.46 2.77
C PHE A 226 11.24 -9.09 1.94
N ASN A 227 11.83 -10.08 1.26
CA ASN A 227 13.00 -9.86 0.43
C ASN A 227 12.66 -9.01 -0.81
N TYR A 228 11.43 -9.07 -1.31
CA TYR A 228 10.96 -8.18 -2.37
C TYR A 228 10.86 -6.71 -1.92
N TYR A 229 10.31 -6.43 -0.72
CA TYR A 229 10.34 -5.08 -0.14
C TYR A 229 11.78 -4.57 0.03
N HIS A 230 12.71 -5.43 0.49
CA HIS A 230 14.13 -5.08 0.56
C HIS A 230 14.73 -4.72 -0.80
N GLN A 231 14.37 -5.44 -1.88
CA GLN A 231 14.79 -5.11 -3.24
C GLN A 231 14.23 -3.76 -3.70
N LEU A 232 12.94 -3.48 -3.45
CA LEU A 232 12.34 -2.18 -3.75
C LEU A 232 13.01 -1.02 -3.00
N ILE A 233 13.34 -1.22 -1.71
CA ILE A 233 14.07 -0.23 -0.91
C ILE A 233 15.49 -0.02 -1.47
N LYS A 234 16.21 -1.10 -1.81
CA LYS A 234 17.54 -1.01 -2.42
C LYS A 234 17.46 -0.26 -3.76
N LEU A 235 16.48 -0.58 -4.60
CA LEU A 235 16.25 0.09 -5.86
C LEU A 235 15.99 1.59 -5.65
N ARG A 236 15.13 1.96 -4.70
CA ARG A 236 14.78 3.35 -4.39
C ARG A 236 15.95 4.15 -3.80
N LYS A 237 16.84 3.54 -3.00
CA LYS A 237 17.79 4.26 -2.15
C LYS A 237 19.27 4.08 -2.52
N ASN A 238 19.63 2.94 -3.10
CA ASN A 238 21.01 2.48 -3.28
C ASN A 238 21.28 2.00 -4.72
N SER A 239 20.56 2.50 -5.72
CA SER A 239 20.79 2.19 -7.13
C SER A 239 21.06 3.45 -7.96
N VAL A 240 21.48 3.26 -9.21
CA VAL A 240 21.60 4.35 -10.20
C VAL A 240 20.26 5.02 -10.53
N TYR A 241 19.14 4.41 -10.14
CA TYR A 241 17.77 4.89 -10.38
C TYR A 241 17.22 5.74 -9.22
N LYS A 242 17.97 5.88 -8.12
CA LYS A 242 17.56 6.57 -6.89
C LYS A 242 16.93 7.94 -7.15
N ASP A 243 17.60 8.81 -7.90
CA ASP A 243 17.16 10.19 -8.04
C ASP A 243 15.85 10.30 -8.84
N VAL A 244 15.65 9.46 -9.87
CA VAL A 244 14.38 9.39 -10.61
C VAL A 244 13.26 8.85 -9.73
N LEU A 245 13.52 7.79 -8.96
CA LEU A 245 12.52 7.17 -8.08
C LEU A 245 12.17 8.04 -6.87
N ILE A 246 13.09 8.86 -6.38
CA ILE A 246 12.81 9.80 -5.29
C ILE A 246 12.19 11.07 -5.87
N TYR A 247 12.92 11.82 -6.69
CA TYR A 247 12.58 13.19 -7.08
C TYR A 247 11.90 13.32 -8.44
N GLY A 248 11.97 12.31 -9.29
CA GLY A 248 11.38 12.37 -10.63
C GLY A 248 9.87 12.66 -10.59
N GLN A 249 9.40 13.45 -11.55
CA GLN A 249 7.98 13.73 -11.71
C GLN A 249 7.21 12.44 -11.97
N PHE A 250 6.02 12.35 -11.39
CA PHE A 250 5.03 11.33 -11.66
C PHE A 250 4.25 11.71 -12.92
N LEU A 251 4.17 10.78 -13.87
CA LEU A 251 3.43 10.94 -15.13
C LEU A 251 2.46 9.76 -15.30
N PRO A 252 1.15 10.00 -15.26
CA PRO A 252 0.17 8.98 -15.63
C PRO A 252 0.35 8.55 -17.08
N VAL A 253 0.39 7.24 -17.32
CA VAL A 253 0.38 6.69 -18.68
C VAL A 253 -1.04 6.26 -19.03
N LYS A 254 -1.56 6.74 -20.16
CA LYS A 254 -2.89 6.38 -20.64
C LYS A 254 -2.83 5.08 -21.42
N ASP A 255 -3.65 4.11 -21.02
CA ASP A 255 -3.90 2.89 -21.77
C ASP A 255 -5.41 2.62 -21.82
N LYS A 256 -5.85 1.90 -22.85
CA LYS A 256 -7.27 1.51 -23.01
C LYS A 256 -7.64 0.34 -22.09
N ASN A 257 -6.65 -0.45 -21.68
CA ASN A 257 -6.82 -1.56 -20.78
C ASN A 257 -6.85 -1.04 -19.33
N GLU A 258 -8.03 -1.04 -18.72
CA GLU A 258 -8.22 -0.61 -17.34
C GLU A 258 -7.70 -1.62 -16.30
N HIS A 259 -7.34 -2.83 -16.74
CA HIS A 259 -6.77 -3.89 -15.90
C HIS A 259 -5.25 -3.77 -15.69
N ILE A 260 -4.62 -2.78 -16.34
CA ILE A 260 -3.22 -2.44 -16.11
C ILE A 260 -3.10 -1.02 -15.56
N LEU A 261 -2.35 -0.89 -14.48
CA LEU A 261 -1.99 0.41 -13.90
C LEU A 261 -0.58 0.75 -14.37
N LEU A 262 -0.46 1.90 -15.04
CA LEU A 262 0.76 2.34 -15.70
C LEU A 262 1.10 3.78 -15.30
N TYR A 263 2.35 4.01 -14.91
CA TYR A 263 2.87 5.35 -14.72
C TYR A 263 4.38 5.39 -14.92
N GLU A 264 4.88 6.59 -15.22
CA GLU A 264 6.29 6.88 -15.33
C GLU A 264 6.78 7.74 -14.18
N ARG A 265 8.04 7.54 -13.83
CA ARG A 265 8.85 8.47 -13.03
C ARG A 265 9.92 9.03 -13.94
N GLN A 266 9.95 10.35 -14.12
CA GLN A 266 10.89 11.00 -15.02
C GLN A 266 11.72 12.07 -14.30
N LEU A 267 13.02 12.08 -14.54
CA LEU A 267 13.89 13.20 -14.19
C LEU A 267 14.83 13.46 -15.36
N GLU A 268 14.70 14.63 -15.98
CA GLU A 268 15.40 14.96 -17.23
C GLU A 268 15.11 13.93 -18.34
N ASP A 269 16.14 13.30 -18.91
CA ASP A 269 16.05 12.26 -19.94
C ASP A 269 15.88 10.84 -19.37
N LYS A 270 15.95 10.68 -18.05
CA LYS A 270 15.87 9.39 -17.36
C LYS A 270 14.44 9.06 -16.97
N ILE A 271 13.93 7.94 -17.47
CA ILE A 271 12.55 7.50 -17.27
C ILE A 271 12.53 6.08 -16.71
N VAL A 272 11.68 5.88 -15.70
CA VAL A 272 11.32 4.57 -15.16
C VAL A 272 9.82 4.36 -15.36
N LEU A 273 9.45 3.31 -16.09
CA LEU A 273 8.06 2.89 -16.33
C LEU A 273 7.69 1.79 -15.34
N VAL A 274 6.57 1.96 -14.64
CA VAL A 274 5.97 0.97 -13.75
C VAL A 274 4.72 0.40 -14.40
N ILE A 275 4.68 -0.93 -14.54
CA ILE A 275 3.60 -1.68 -15.18
C ILE A 275 3.05 -2.70 -14.18
N LEU A 276 1.76 -2.61 -13.86
CA LEU A 276 1.11 -3.51 -12.92
C LEU A 276 -0.13 -4.12 -13.55
N ASN A 277 -0.20 -5.44 -13.61
CA ASN A 277 -1.48 -6.13 -13.78
C ASN A 277 -2.21 -6.16 -12.43
N VAL A 278 -3.41 -5.60 -12.35
CA VAL A 278 -4.19 -5.56 -11.09
C VAL A 278 -5.24 -6.66 -11.00
N THR A 279 -5.18 -7.66 -11.89
CA THR A 279 -6.17 -8.73 -12.02
C THR A 279 -5.57 -10.12 -11.94
N ALA A 280 -6.44 -11.11 -11.72
CA ALA A 280 -6.09 -12.53 -11.70
C ALA A 280 -6.02 -13.17 -13.10
N THR A 281 -6.11 -12.38 -14.18
CA THR A 281 -6.05 -12.86 -15.56
C THR A 281 -4.89 -12.20 -16.30
N GLU A 282 -4.41 -12.85 -17.36
CA GLU A 282 -3.31 -12.31 -18.15
C GLU A 282 -3.72 -11.04 -18.89
N GLN A 283 -2.80 -10.09 -18.96
CA GLN A 283 -2.94 -8.84 -19.69
C GLN A 283 -1.80 -8.69 -20.71
N GLU A 284 -2.01 -7.82 -21.69
CA GLU A 284 -1.01 -7.54 -22.71
C GLU A 284 -0.72 -6.04 -22.76
N TYR A 285 0.54 -5.69 -22.98
CA TYR A 285 0.97 -4.30 -23.14
C TYR A 285 2.12 -4.22 -24.16
N TYR A 286 2.12 -3.20 -25.02
CA TYR A 286 3.20 -2.99 -25.98
C TYR A 286 4.20 -1.98 -25.40
N VAL A 287 5.41 -2.45 -25.13
CA VAL A 287 6.45 -1.65 -24.49
C VAL A 287 7.23 -0.87 -25.54
N ASP A 288 7.26 0.45 -25.42
CA ASP A 288 8.08 1.32 -26.28
C ASP A 288 9.55 0.86 -26.33
N GLU A 289 10.19 0.98 -27.49
CA GLU A 289 11.58 0.61 -27.75
C GLU A 289 12.57 1.35 -26.84
N GLN A 290 12.22 2.51 -26.29
CA GLN A 290 13.12 3.21 -25.37
C GLN A 290 13.40 2.40 -24.08
N TYR A 291 12.49 1.54 -23.63
CA TYR A 291 12.60 0.83 -22.35
C TYR A 291 13.42 -0.47 -22.46
N GLN A 292 14.74 -0.37 -22.30
CA GLN A 292 15.66 -1.48 -22.54
C GLN A 292 16.09 -2.22 -21.27
N GLN A 293 15.89 -1.64 -20.08
CA GLN A 293 16.38 -2.21 -18.83
C GLN A 293 15.24 -2.69 -17.96
N VAL A 294 15.28 -3.95 -17.51
CA VAL A 294 14.37 -4.49 -16.48
C VAL A 294 15.00 -4.24 -15.12
N LEU A 295 14.30 -3.50 -14.25
CA LEU A 295 14.83 -3.12 -12.94
C LEU A 295 14.41 -4.10 -11.85
N ILE A 296 13.13 -4.48 -11.85
CA ILE A 296 12.57 -5.48 -10.95
C ILE A 296 11.32 -6.10 -11.58
N ASN A 297 11.12 -7.38 -11.32
CA ASN A 297 9.94 -8.15 -11.67
C ASN A 297 9.54 -9.01 -10.46
N ASN A 298 8.25 -9.23 -10.24
CA ASN A 298 7.77 -10.11 -9.16
C ASN A 298 7.64 -11.59 -9.57
N TYR A 299 7.87 -11.90 -10.85
CA TYR A 299 8.06 -13.25 -11.38
C TYR A 299 9.54 -13.56 -11.69
N GLU A 300 9.85 -14.82 -11.99
CA GLU A 300 11.22 -15.30 -12.23
C GLU A 300 11.83 -14.80 -13.55
N ASP A 301 11.00 -14.49 -14.53
CA ASP A 301 11.37 -14.10 -15.89
C ASP A 301 10.42 -13.04 -16.45
N VAL A 302 10.77 -12.37 -17.55
CA VAL A 302 9.90 -11.39 -18.22
C VAL A 302 9.49 -11.93 -19.59
N LEU A 303 8.17 -12.04 -19.83
CA LEU A 303 7.61 -12.53 -21.08
C LEU A 303 7.44 -11.38 -22.10
N LEU A 304 8.56 -10.87 -22.60
CA LEU A 304 8.61 -9.83 -23.62
C LEU A 304 9.10 -10.40 -24.95
N ASP A 305 8.27 -10.35 -25.99
CA ASP A 305 8.61 -10.88 -27.30
C ASP A 305 9.38 -9.87 -28.19
N GLN A 306 9.81 -10.34 -29.37
CA GLN A 306 10.55 -9.52 -30.35
C GLN A 306 9.73 -8.35 -30.92
N SER A 307 8.40 -8.43 -30.87
CA SER A 307 7.50 -7.34 -31.27
C SER A 307 7.25 -6.34 -30.13
N ARG A 308 7.99 -6.47 -29.02
CA ARG A 308 7.86 -5.70 -27.79
C ARG A 308 6.49 -5.86 -27.11
N LYS A 309 5.81 -6.97 -27.39
CA LYS A 309 4.58 -7.34 -26.70
C LYS A 309 4.94 -8.02 -25.37
N LEU A 310 4.55 -7.37 -24.28
CA LEU A 310 4.68 -7.87 -22.92
C LEU A 310 3.42 -8.61 -22.52
N ARG A 311 3.56 -9.88 -22.15
CA ARG A 311 2.48 -10.67 -21.56
C ARG A 311 2.61 -10.65 -20.05
N LEU A 312 1.70 -9.93 -19.39
CA LEU A 312 1.63 -9.81 -17.94
C LEU A 312 0.78 -10.95 -17.38
N ARG A 313 1.38 -11.77 -16.53
CA ARG A 313 0.70 -12.82 -15.76
C ARG A 313 -0.17 -12.21 -14.65
N PRO A 314 -1.06 -13.00 -14.02
CA PRO A 314 -1.87 -12.57 -12.89
C PRO A 314 -1.03 -11.83 -11.85
N PHE A 315 -1.41 -10.58 -11.55
CA PHE A 315 -0.68 -9.72 -10.61
C PHE A 315 0.81 -9.49 -10.92
N GLU A 316 1.25 -9.66 -12.17
CA GLU A 316 2.63 -9.37 -12.55
C GLU A 316 2.91 -7.86 -12.48
N SER A 317 4.02 -7.50 -11.84
CA SER A 317 4.52 -6.13 -11.72
C SER A 317 5.92 -6.06 -12.30
N ILE A 318 6.10 -5.24 -13.32
CA ILE A 318 7.38 -5.06 -14.02
C ILE A 318 7.75 -3.58 -14.00
N VAL A 319 9.02 -3.31 -13.69
CA VAL A 319 9.58 -1.96 -13.71
C VAL A 319 10.68 -1.92 -14.74
N LEU A 320 10.56 -1.00 -15.69
CA LEU A 320 11.50 -0.82 -16.80
C LEU A 320 12.13 0.57 -16.77
N ALA A 321 13.29 0.74 -17.41
CA ALA A 321 13.92 2.05 -17.60
C ALA A 321 14.50 2.23 -19.00
N ASN A 322 14.59 3.48 -19.43
CA ASN A 322 15.19 3.87 -20.70
C ASN A 322 16.72 4.09 -20.63
N TYR A 323 17.31 3.90 -19.46
CA TYR A 323 18.73 4.04 -19.17
C TYR A 323 19.16 2.94 -18.21
N GLY A 324 20.47 2.71 -18.09
CA GLY A 324 20.95 1.76 -17.08
C GLY A 324 22.46 1.70 -16.88
N GLY A 325 22.80 1.01 -15.79
CA GLY A 325 24.11 0.60 -15.30
C GLY A 325 23.91 -0.57 -14.32
N GLN A 326 24.97 -1.16 -13.75
CA GLN A 326 24.82 -2.26 -12.78
C GLN A 326 24.04 -1.82 -11.52
N LEU A 327 23.13 -2.68 -11.04
CA LEU A 327 22.22 -2.49 -9.89
C LEU A 327 22.90 -2.54 -8.50
#